data_AF-A0A959MT35-F1
#
_entry.id   AF-A0A959MT35-F1
#
_cell.length_a   1.000
_cell.length_b   1.000
_cell.length_c   1.000
_cell.angle_alpha   90.00
_cell.angle_beta   90.00
_cell.angle_gamma   90.00
#
_symmetry.space_group_name_H-M   'P 1'
#
loop_
_entity.id
_entity.type
_entity.pdbx_description
1 polymer ?
#
loop_
_entity_poly.entity_id
_entity_poly.type
_entity_poly.pdbx_seq_one_letter_code
_entity_poly.pdbx_strand_id
1 'polypeptide(L)'
;MNIPAGYVKFSVYVIISGIIASVVFILIMQGIGQPTDITAVIANLVFTVLNVLIGVWVVISGLDKTNPVFFSRLLGSLFARILIMAGYVALGLAVFKFEEVNFVMSLFIFYFLFLILEMLYIFPNKDKLIPGKQQLEKPNNSKD
;
A
#
# COMPACT_ATOMS: atom_id res chain seq x y z
N MET A 1 -15.01 14.81 -1.71
CA MET A 1 -14.69 13.36 -1.70
C MET A 1 -14.53 12.94 -0.24
N ASN A 2 -15.39 12.05 0.28
CA ASN A 2 -15.33 11.67 1.70
C ASN A 2 -14.21 10.66 1.92
N ILE A 3 -13.18 11.04 2.68
CA ILE A 3 -12.08 10.16 3.05
C ILE A 3 -12.60 9.17 4.11
N PRO A 4 -12.44 7.84 3.94
CA PRO A 4 -12.88 6.85 4.91
C PRO A 4 -12.27 7.10 6.30
N ALA A 5 -13.06 6.94 7.35
CA ALA A 5 -12.57 7.01 8.71
C ALA A 5 -11.44 5.98 8.91
N GLY A 6 -10.25 6.45 9.33
CA GLY A 6 -9.07 5.60 9.52
C GLY A 6 -8.07 5.57 8.36
N TYR A 7 -8.41 6.12 7.18
CA TYR A 7 -7.47 6.17 6.05
C TYR A 7 -6.21 7.01 6.36
N VAL A 8 -6.39 8.12 7.10
CA VAL A 8 -5.26 8.96 7.55
C VAL A 8 -4.34 8.17 8.49
N LYS A 9 -4.90 7.43 9.46
CA LYS A 9 -4.12 6.58 10.37
C LYS A 9 -3.35 5.51 9.61
N PHE A 10 -4.02 4.85 8.66
CA PHE A 10 -3.38 3.88 7.77
C PHE A 10 -2.22 4.50 6.97
N SER A 11 -2.42 5.68 6.40
CA SER A 11 -1.39 6.40 5.64
C SER A 11 -0.16 6.70 6.50
N VAL A 12 -0.38 7.12 7.75
CA VAL A 12 0.72 7.35 8.71
C VAL A 12 1.45 6.03 9.02
N TYR A 13 0.74 4.93 9.23
CA TYR A 13 1.38 3.61 9.46
C TYR A 13 2.22 3.15 8.25
N VAL A 14 1.72 3.33 7.03
CA VAL A 14 2.45 3.01 5.80
C VAL A 14 3.73 3.84 5.70
N ILE A 15 3.65 5.15 5.94
CA ILE A 15 4.83 6.02 5.87
C ILE A 15 5.87 5.64 6.94
N ILE A 16 5.44 5.48 8.20
CA ILE A 16 6.36 5.14 9.30
C ILE A 16 7.01 3.77 9.07
N SER A 17 6.23 2.76 8.70
CA SER A 17 6.76 1.42 8.42
C SER A 17 7.72 1.41 7.23
N GLY A 18 7.43 2.20 6.19
CA GLY A 18 8.32 2.39 5.05
C GLY A 18 9.64 3.04 5.41
N ILE A 19 9.62 4.09 6.26
CA ILE A 19 10.84 4.73 6.77
C ILE A 19 11.66 3.72 7.59
N ILE A 20 11.03 2.99 8.51
CA ILE A 20 11.70 1.97 9.32
C ILE A 20 12.32 0.89 8.43
N ALA A 21 11.57 0.36 7.46
CA ALA A 21 12.06 -0.65 6.53
C ALA A 21 13.23 -0.14 5.68
N SER A 22 13.20 1.14 5.28
CA SER A 22 14.30 1.78 4.55
C SER A 22 15.58 1.82 5.38
N VAL A 23 15.48 2.25 6.65
CA VAL A 23 16.61 2.28 7.57
C VAL A 23 17.17 0.88 7.79
N VAL A 24 16.31 -0.11 8.05
CA VAL A 24 16.72 -1.51 8.25
C VAL A 24 17.42 -2.05 7.01
N PHE A 25 16.87 -1.81 5.81
CA PHE A 25 17.48 -2.22 4.55
C PHE A 25 18.88 -1.63 4.35
N ILE A 26 19.03 -0.33 4.57
CA ILE A 26 20.34 0.36 4.45
C ILE A 26 21.35 -0.22 5.43
N LEU A 27 20.95 -0.45 6.69
CA LEU A 27 21.84 -1.04 7.70
C LEU A 27 22.28 -2.46 7.34
N ILE A 28 21.38 -3.28 6.79
CA ILE A 28 21.70 -4.63 6.32
C ILE A 28 22.71 -4.57 5.17
N MET A 29 22.47 -3.73 4.15
CA MET A 29 23.36 -3.60 2.99
C MET A 29 24.75 -3.12 3.38
N GLN A 30 24.84 -2.14 4.29
CA GLN A 30 26.12 -1.69 4.85
C GLN A 30 26.81 -2.78 5.68
N GLY A 31 26.06 -3.55 6.46
CA GLY A 31 26.57 -4.65 7.28
C GLY A 31 27.18 -5.78 6.46
N ILE A 32 26.70 -6.01 5.22
CA ILE A 32 27.26 -6.98 4.28
C ILE A 32 28.31 -6.37 3.33
N GLY A 33 28.69 -5.11 3.52
CA GLY A 33 29.70 -4.41 2.72
C GLY A 33 29.26 -4.07 1.29
N GLN A 34 27.95 -4.10 1.00
CA GLN A 34 27.42 -3.74 -0.31
C GLN A 34 27.15 -2.23 -0.38
N PRO A 35 27.64 -1.52 -1.42
CA PRO A 35 27.31 -0.12 -1.60
C PRO A 35 25.79 0.01 -1.76
N THR A 36 25.19 0.94 -1.02
CA THR A 36 23.73 1.16 -1.05
C THR A 36 23.41 2.44 -1.80
N ASP A 37 22.66 2.33 -2.88
CA ASP A 37 22.09 3.49 -3.55
C ASP A 37 20.87 4.03 -2.77
N ILE A 38 21.11 5.02 -1.92
CA ILE A 38 20.07 5.64 -1.09
C ILE A 38 18.98 6.29 -1.95
N THR A 39 19.31 6.80 -3.14
CA THR A 39 18.35 7.46 -4.02
C THR A 39 17.34 6.46 -4.59
N ALA A 40 17.80 5.26 -4.96
CA ALA A 40 16.95 4.15 -5.37
C ALA A 40 15.98 3.72 -4.24
N VAL A 41 16.49 3.61 -3.01
CA VAL A 41 15.67 3.24 -1.84
C VAL A 41 14.58 4.27 -1.57
N ILE A 42 14.91 5.57 -1.60
CA ILE A 42 13.92 6.64 -1.38
C ILE A 42 12.89 6.67 -2.53
N ALA A 43 13.32 6.52 -3.79
CA ALA A 43 12.42 6.46 -4.94
C ALA A 43 11.43 5.30 -4.80
N ASN A 44 11.92 4.12 -4.41
CA ASN A 44 11.10 2.94 -4.16
C ASN A 44 10.12 3.14 -3.02
N LEU A 45 10.53 3.80 -1.94
CA LEU A 45 9.65 4.14 -0.82
C LEU A 45 8.49 5.03 -1.31
N VAL A 46 8.79 6.13 -2.00
CA VAL A 46 7.76 7.06 -2.50
C VAL A 46 6.80 6.35 -3.47
N PHE A 47 7.34 5.60 -4.42
CA PHE A 47 6.55 4.87 -5.40
C PHE A 47 5.61 3.85 -4.74
N THR A 48 6.12 3.03 -3.82
CA THR A 48 5.34 1.97 -3.17
C THR A 48 4.30 2.53 -2.20
N VAL A 49 4.59 3.63 -1.50
CA VAL A 49 3.61 4.35 -0.67
C VAL A 49 2.45 4.83 -1.54
N LEU A 50 2.71 5.49 -2.67
CA LEU A 50 1.65 5.93 -3.58
C LEU A 50 0.85 4.74 -4.12
N ASN A 51 1.54 3.67 -4.51
CA ASN A 51 0.92 2.47 -5.05
C ASN A 51 -0.05 1.81 -4.05
N VAL A 52 0.33 1.67 -2.77
CA VAL A 52 -0.56 1.08 -1.75
C VAL A 52 -1.71 2.02 -1.38
N LEU A 53 -1.48 3.33 -1.31
CA LEU A 53 -2.52 4.30 -0.97
C LEU A 53 -3.62 4.38 -2.03
N ILE A 54 -3.23 4.42 -3.31
CA ILE A 54 -4.17 4.31 -4.45
C ILE A 54 -4.86 2.96 -4.41
N GLY A 55 -4.09 1.91 -4.16
CA GLY A 55 -4.57 0.56 -4.09
C GLY A 55 -5.72 0.34 -3.11
N VAL A 56 -5.49 0.73 -1.85
CA VAL A 56 -6.48 0.67 -0.77
C VAL A 56 -7.70 1.50 -1.11
N TRP A 57 -7.52 2.68 -1.70
CA TRP A 57 -8.62 3.53 -2.11
C TRP A 57 -9.52 2.84 -3.16
N VAL A 58 -8.93 2.19 -4.17
CA VAL A 58 -9.67 1.42 -5.18
C VAL A 58 -10.43 0.26 -4.54
N VAL A 59 -9.80 -0.49 -3.62
CA VAL A 59 -10.46 -1.61 -2.96
C VAL A 59 -11.63 -1.15 -2.09
N ILE A 60 -11.46 -0.11 -1.27
CA ILE A 60 -12.54 0.45 -0.45
C ILE A 60 -13.72 0.89 -1.31
N SER A 61 -13.46 1.52 -2.46
CA SER A 61 -14.51 1.96 -3.38
C SER A 61 -15.34 0.82 -3.97
N GLY A 62 -14.84 -0.42 -3.90
CA GLY A 62 -15.52 -1.62 -4.38
C GLY A 62 -16.24 -2.43 -3.30
N LEU A 63 -15.99 -2.17 -2.00
CA LEU A 63 -16.52 -2.97 -0.89
C LEU A 63 -18.05 -2.94 -0.78
N ASP A 64 -18.70 -1.90 -1.31
CA ASP A 64 -20.15 -1.72 -1.33
C ASP A 64 -20.84 -2.39 -2.54
N LYS A 65 -20.06 -2.98 -3.46
CA LYS A 65 -20.57 -3.55 -4.71
C LYS A 65 -20.83 -5.04 -4.59
N THR A 66 -21.62 -5.57 -5.53
CA THR A 66 -21.87 -7.02 -5.64
C THR A 66 -20.56 -7.77 -5.87
N ASN A 67 -20.48 -9.03 -5.38
CA ASN A 67 -19.31 -9.89 -5.51
C ASN A 67 -18.62 -9.84 -6.89
N PRO A 68 -19.30 -10.00 -8.05
CA PRO A 68 -18.63 -9.95 -9.35
C PRO A 68 -17.98 -8.60 -9.66
N VAL A 69 -18.61 -7.49 -9.24
CA VAL A 69 -18.07 -6.14 -9.45
C VAL A 69 -16.89 -5.88 -8.51
N PHE A 70 -16.97 -6.34 -7.26
CA PHE A 70 -15.86 -6.28 -6.31
C PHE A 70 -14.64 -7.03 -6.83
N PHE A 71 -14.81 -8.28 -7.27
CA PHE A 71 -13.72 -9.09 -7.83
C PHE A 71 -13.11 -8.45 -9.09
N SER A 72 -13.94 -7.93 -9.99
CA SER A 72 -13.46 -7.23 -11.19
C SER A 72 -12.60 -6.01 -10.84
N ARG A 73 -13.02 -5.21 -9.85
CA ARG A 73 -12.24 -4.04 -9.39
C ARG A 73 -10.95 -4.44 -8.68
N LEU A 74 -11.00 -5.47 -7.83
CA LEU A 74 -9.84 -5.98 -7.13
C LEU A 74 -8.77 -6.50 -8.10
N LEU A 75 -9.18 -7.38 -9.04
CA LEU A 75 -8.28 -7.95 -10.05
C LEU A 75 -7.79 -6.89 -11.04
N GLY A 76 -8.67 -5.97 -11.47
CA GLY A 76 -8.30 -4.86 -12.34
C GLY A 76 -7.25 -3.94 -11.68
N SER A 77 -7.44 -3.62 -10.39
CA SER A 77 -6.43 -2.90 -9.60
C SER A 77 -5.11 -3.66 -9.55
N LEU A 78 -5.14 -4.96 -9.24
CA LEU A 78 -3.93 -5.77 -9.15
C LEU A 78 -3.16 -5.79 -10.48
N PHE A 79 -3.86 -6.00 -11.59
CA PHE A 79 -3.27 -5.99 -12.92
C PHE A 79 -2.65 -4.63 -13.27
N ALA A 80 -3.37 -3.53 -13.01
CA ALA A 80 -2.86 -2.19 -13.21
C ALA A 80 -1.59 -1.92 -12.38
N ARG A 81 -1.57 -2.33 -11.11
CA ARG A 81 -0.38 -2.19 -10.24
C ARG A 81 0.82 -2.95 -10.79
N ILE A 82 0.63 -4.17 -11.28
CA ILE A 82 1.72 -4.96 -11.88
C ILE A 82 2.29 -4.26 -13.12
N LEU A 83 1.42 -3.74 -13.99
CA LEU A 83 1.86 -2.99 -15.18
C LEU A 83 2.63 -1.70 -14.80
N ILE A 84 2.12 -0.93 -13.84
CA ILE A 84 2.78 0.29 -13.35
C ILE A 84 4.12 -0.06 -12.70
N MET A 85 4.18 -1.14 -11.92
CA MET A 85 5.41 -1.63 -11.29
C MET A 85 6.45 -2.05 -12.35
N ALA A 86 6.04 -2.80 -13.37
CA ALA A 86 6.93 -3.20 -14.46
C ALA A 86 7.46 -1.98 -15.23
N GLY A 87 6.60 -1.01 -15.53
CA GLY A 87 7.01 0.24 -16.17
C GLY A 87 7.95 1.06 -15.30
N TYR A 88 7.68 1.15 -13.99
CA TYR A 88 8.56 1.82 -13.03
C TYR A 88 9.92 1.14 -12.95
N VAL A 89 9.97 -0.20 -12.93
CA VAL A 89 11.25 -0.93 -12.95
C VAL A 89 12.03 -0.66 -14.24
N ALA A 90 11.36 -0.73 -15.39
CA ALA A 90 12.00 -0.43 -16.67
C ALA A 90 12.55 0.99 -16.72
N LEU A 91 11.81 1.99 -16.20
CA LEU A 91 12.26 3.37 -16.11
C LEU A 91 13.44 3.55 -15.14
N GLY A 92 13.37 2.93 -13.96
CA GLY A 92 14.43 2.97 -12.94
C GLY A 92 15.77 2.45 -13.47
N LEU A 93 15.74 1.33 -14.19
CA LEU A 93 16.95 0.71 -14.74
C LEU A 93 17.44 1.40 -16.03
N ALA A 94 16.54 1.73 -16.96
CA ALA A 94 16.95 2.27 -18.26
C ALA A 94 17.28 3.77 -18.24
N VAL A 95 16.53 4.57 -17.46
CA VAL A 95 16.65 6.03 -17.46
C VAL A 95 17.47 6.52 -16.28
N PHE A 96 17.14 6.09 -15.07
CA PHE A 96 17.79 6.56 -13.85
C PHE A 96 19.09 5.81 -13.53
N LYS A 97 19.31 4.65 -14.16
CA LYS A 97 20.49 3.81 -13.99
C LYS A 97 20.73 3.46 -12.51
N PHE A 98 19.65 3.21 -11.77
CA PHE A 98 19.76 2.74 -10.40
C PHE A 98 20.51 1.42 -10.35
N GLU A 99 21.24 1.19 -9.25
CA GLU A 99 21.91 -0.08 -9.04
C GLU A 99 20.86 -1.21 -8.92
N GLU A 100 20.99 -2.22 -9.78
CA GLU A 100 19.95 -3.21 -10.04
C GLU A 100 19.54 -3.97 -8.78
N VAL A 101 20.50 -4.41 -7.98
CA VAL A 101 20.26 -5.23 -6.80
C VAL A 101 19.55 -4.42 -5.72
N ASN A 102 20.08 -3.26 -5.35
CA ASN A 102 19.49 -2.35 -4.38
C ASN A 102 18.08 -1.95 -4.79
N PHE A 103 17.90 -1.58 -6.06
CA PHE A 103 16.63 -1.10 -6.57
C PHE A 103 15.57 -2.20 -6.57
N VAL A 104 15.87 -3.38 -7.12
CA VAL A 104 14.90 -4.48 -7.19
C VAL A 104 14.59 -5.01 -5.78
N MET A 105 15.61 -5.23 -4.94
CA MET A 105 15.41 -5.80 -3.61
C MET A 105 14.60 -4.88 -2.69
N SER A 106 14.93 -3.59 -2.62
CA SER A 106 14.19 -2.64 -1.78
C SER A 106 12.74 -2.47 -2.28
N LEU A 107 12.54 -2.44 -3.60
CA LEU A 107 11.21 -2.39 -4.21
C LEU A 107 10.35 -3.59 -3.81
N PHE A 108 10.91 -4.81 -3.87
CA PHE A 108 10.21 -6.02 -3.45
C PHE A 108 9.87 -6.01 -1.95
N ILE A 109 10.81 -5.62 -1.09
CA ILE A 109 10.61 -5.54 0.36
C ILE A 109 9.46 -4.59 0.69
N PHE A 110 9.47 -3.37 0.13
CA PHE A 110 8.40 -2.40 0.38
C PHE A 110 7.06 -2.87 -0.18
N TYR A 111 7.06 -3.46 -1.38
CA TYR A 111 5.83 -3.96 -1.99
C TYR A 111 5.15 -5.03 -1.13
N PHE A 112 5.90 -6.04 -0.66
CA PHE A 112 5.33 -7.08 0.20
C PHE A 112 4.91 -6.55 1.56
N LEU A 113 5.74 -5.71 2.20
CA LEU A 113 5.40 -5.08 3.47
C LEU A 113 4.08 -4.32 3.37
N PHE A 114 3.91 -3.50 2.33
CA PHE A 114 2.72 -2.68 2.16
C PHE A 114 1.50 -3.49 1.72
N LEU A 115 1.68 -4.60 0.99
CA LEU A 115 0.61 -5.54 0.70
C LEU A 115 0.07 -6.20 1.99
N ILE A 116 0.97 -6.58 2.92
CA ILE A 116 0.58 -7.10 4.23
C ILE A 116 -0.19 -6.04 5.02
N LEU A 117 0.30 -4.80 5.06
CA LEU A 117 -0.41 -3.70 5.74
C LEU A 117 -1.77 -3.41 5.12
N GLU A 118 -1.90 -3.46 3.80
CA GLU A 118 -3.17 -3.33 3.08
C GLU A 118 -4.16 -4.41 3.54
N MET A 119 -3.75 -5.68 3.60
CA MET A 119 -4.60 -6.77 4.08
C MET A 119 -4.99 -6.59 5.56
N LEU A 120 -4.04 -6.21 6.42
CA LEU A 120 -4.29 -5.94 7.84
C LEU A 120 -5.22 -4.75 8.07
N TYR A 121 -5.28 -3.79 7.15
CA TYR A 121 -6.20 -2.67 7.24
C TYR A 121 -7.61 -3.05 6.76
N ILE A 122 -7.72 -3.75 5.63
CA ILE A 122 -9.00 -4.02 4.98
C ILE A 122 -9.80 -5.11 5.71
N PHE A 123 -9.19 -6.25 6.04
CA PHE A 123 -9.93 -7.40 6.58
C PHE A 123 -10.64 -7.14 7.92
N PRO A 124 -9.99 -6.52 8.93
CA PRO A 124 -10.63 -6.29 10.23
C PRO A 124 -11.65 -5.16 10.20
N ASN A 125 -11.54 -4.23 9.24
CA ASN A 125 -12.37 -3.02 9.19
C ASN A 125 -13.45 -3.07 8.12
N LYS A 126 -13.61 -4.20 7.40
CA LYS A 126 -14.55 -4.32 6.27
C LYS A 126 -15.95 -3.78 6.59
N ASP A 127 -16.50 -4.09 7.76
CA ASP A 127 -17.87 -3.70 8.14
C ASP A 127 -17.97 -2.21 8.49
N LYS A 128 -16.88 -1.61 8.98
CA LYS A 128 -16.78 -0.16 9.27
C LYS A 128 -16.55 0.67 8.00
N LEU A 129 -15.96 0.06 6.97
CA LEU A 129 -15.62 0.71 5.71
C LEU A 129 -16.79 0.73 4.71
N ILE A 130 -17.87 -0.01 4.95
CA ILE A 130 -19.10 0.02 4.12
C ILE A 130 -20.00 1.16 4.60
N PRO A 131 -20.22 2.22 3.79
CA PRO A 131 -21.13 3.30 4.15
C PRO A 131 -22.57 2.76 4.26
N GLY A 132 -23.19 2.91 5.44
CA GLY A 132 -24.59 2.52 5.70
C GLY A 132 -24.81 1.49 6.80
N LYS A 133 -23.84 0.60 7.10
CA LYS A 133 -23.97 -0.38 8.20
C LYS A 133 -23.91 0.25 9.60
N GLN A 134 -23.15 1.34 9.77
CA GLN A 134 -22.95 1.99 11.08
C GLN A 134 -24.23 2.64 11.65
N GLN A 135 -25.28 2.86 10.83
CA GLN A 135 -26.55 3.43 11.31
C GLN A 135 -27.48 2.39 11.95
N LEU A 136 -27.26 1.09 11.69
CA LEU A 136 -28.10 0.02 12.24
C LEU A 136 -27.63 -0.45 13.63
N GLU A 137 -26.41 -0.09 14.03
CA GLU A 137 -25.79 -0.57 15.27
C GLU A 137 -25.89 0.41 16.45
N LYS A 138 -26.50 1.59 16.28
CA LYS A 138 -26.85 2.41 17.44
C LYS A 138 -28.02 1.74 18.16
N PRO A 139 -27.83 1.14 19.36
CA PRO A 139 -28.94 0.61 20.12
C PRO A 139 -29.91 1.77 20.37
N ASN A 140 -31.16 1.53 20.02
CA ASN A 140 -32.27 2.42 20.33
C ASN A 140 -32.46 2.42 21.86
N ASN A 141 -31.59 3.10 22.60
CA ASN A 141 -31.82 3.47 23.99
C ASN A 141 -32.81 4.64 23.99
N SER A 142 -34.01 4.42 23.44
CA SER A 142 -35.16 5.25 23.74
C SER A 142 -35.76 4.71 25.03
N LYS A 143 -35.43 5.40 26.12
CA LYS A 143 -36.30 5.71 27.27
C LYS A 143 -37.25 4.60 27.71
N ASP A 144 -36.92 3.98 28.83
CA ASP A 144 -37.88 3.71 29.91
C ASP A 144 -37.26 4.18 31.23
#